data_AF-A0AAP5IDR5-F1
#
_entry.id   AF-A0AAP5IDR5-F1
#
_cell.length_a   1.000
_cell.length_b   1.000
_cell.length_c   1.000
_cell.angle_alpha   90.00
_cell.angle_beta   90.00
_cell.angle_gamma   90.00
#
_symmetry.space_group_name_H-M   'P 1'
#
loop_
_entity.id
_entity.type
_entity.pdbx_description
1 polymer ?
#
loop_
_entity_poly.entity_id
_entity_poly.type
_entity_poly.pdbx_seq_one_letter_code
_entity_poly.pdbx_strand_id
1 'polypeptide(L)'
;MSADADLADDDAWSVMYVYLLHFNEPINSNRPTQHYLGFTKDLDERIREHRKGKGARLTQVALTRKISFKVAEVWRGDRSLEKQLKRQKNHRRFCPICAKLK
;
A
#
# COMPACT_ATOMS: atom_id res chain seq x y z
N MET A 1 -23.45 20.47 -23.18
CA MET A 1 -22.45 20.60 -22.09
C MET A 1 -23.21 20.45 -20.79
N SER A 2 -23.44 19.21 -20.39
CA SER A 2 -24.02 18.90 -19.09
C SER A 2 -22.93 18.13 -18.36
N ALA A 3 -22.35 18.78 -17.36
CA ALA A 3 -21.37 18.15 -16.49
C ALA A 3 -22.17 17.36 -15.45
N ASP A 4 -22.32 16.06 -15.68
CA ASP A 4 -22.73 15.12 -14.65
C ASP A 4 -21.57 14.94 -13.66
N ALA A 5 -21.37 15.96 -12.82
CA ALA A 5 -20.53 15.91 -11.64
C ALA A 5 -21.44 15.67 -10.43
N ASP A 6 -22.13 14.53 -10.46
CA ASP A 6 -23.01 14.10 -9.38
C ASP A 6 -22.32 13.02 -8.55
N LEU A 7 -22.55 13.06 -7.23
CA LEU A 7 -21.99 12.23 -6.15
C LEU A 7 -20.64 12.65 -5.55
N ALA A 8 -20.57 13.88 -5.03
CA ALA A 8 -19.77 14.13 -3.83
C ALA A 8 -20.65 13.86 -2.60
N ASP A 9 -20.72 12.60 -2.16
CA ASP A 9 -21.37 12.18 -0.92
C ASP A 9 -20.64 12.77 0.31
N ASP A 10 -21.14 13.92 0.74
CA ASP A 10 -21.56 14.35 2.08
C ASP A 10 -21.38 13.41 3.30
N ASP A 11 -20.16 12.95 3.61
CA ASP A 11 -19.84 12.54 4.99
C ASP A 11 -18.38 12.87 5.35
N ALA A 12 -18.17 14.07 5.91
CA ALA A 12 -16.90 14.71 6.20
C ALA A 12 -16.10 14.08 7.36
N TRP A 13 -16.04 12.75 7.44
CA TRP A 13 -15.01 12.03 8.20
C TRP A 13 -13.87 11.75 7.23
N SER A 14 -12.66 12.29 7.48
CA SER A 14 -11.50 12.02 6.64
C SER A 14 -11.34 10.51 6.40
N VAL A 15 -11.74 10.03 5.21
CA VAL A 15 -11.60 8.62 4.84
C VAL A 15 -10.12 8.29 4.89
N MET A 16 -9.78 7.32 5.72
CA MET A 16 -8.42 6.79 5.83
C MET A 16 -8.30 5.52 5.01
N TYR A 17 -7.11 5.28 4.47
CA TYR A 17 -6.79 4.12 3.66
C TYR A 17 -5.68 3.32 4.30
N VAL A 18 -5.87 2.01 4.36
CA VAL A 18 -4.81 1.03 4.60
C VAL A 18 -4.47 0.40 3.26
N TYR A 19 -3.20 0.27 2.94
CA TYR A 19 -2.76 -0.24 1.65
C TYR A 19 -1.63 -1.26 1.81
N LEU A 20 -1.60 -2.20 0.88
CA LEU A 20 -0.55 -3.19 0.76
C LEU A 20 0.24 -2.95 -0.53
N LEU A 21 1.55 -2.78 -0.40
CA LEU A 21 2.48 -2.81 -1.53
C LEU A 21 3.01 -4.23 -1.72
N HIS A 22 3.16 -4.61 -2.98
CA HIS A 22 3.87 -5.80 -3.42
C HIS A 22 5.10 -5.38 -4.21
N PHE A 23 6.28 -5.74 -3.73
CA PHE A 23 7.54 -5.55 -4.44
C PHE A 23 7.72 -6.71 -5.41
N ASN A 24 8.13 -6.40 -6.65
CA ASN A 24 8.31 -7.40 -7.70
C ASN A 24 9.43 -8.39 -7.37
N GLU A 25 10.37 -8.00 -6.52
CA GLU A 25 11.46 -8.83 -6.03
C GLU A 25 11.61 -8.70 -4.50
N PRO A 26 12.19 -9.71 -3.82
CA PRO A 26 12.49 -9.60 -2.39
C PRO A 26 13.43 -8.45 -2.09
N ILE A 27 13.04 -7.56 -1.17
CA ILE A 27 13.85 -6.38 -0.84
C ILE A 27 15.20 -6.77 -0.21
N ASN A 28 15.26 -7.88 0.52
CA ASN A 28 16.48 -8.36 1.17
C ASN A 28 16.63 -9.88 0.98
N SER A 29 17.82 -10.31 0.59
CA SER A 29 18.17 -11.72 0.37
C SER A 29 18.10 -12.56 1.65
N ASN A 30 18.44 -11.99 2.80
CA ASN A 30 18.44 -12.71 4.09
C ASN A 30 17.06 -12.74 4.76
N ARG A 31 16.18 -11.79 4.39
CA ARG A 31 14.80 -11.70 4.88
C ARG A 31 13.93 -11.25 3.71
N PRO A 32 13.32 -12.18 2.96
CA PRO A 32 12.67 -11.91 1.68
C PRO A 32 11.32 -11.19 1.83
N THR A 33 11.33 -10.03 2.49
CA THR A 33 10.17 -9.17 2.61
C THR A 33 9.83 -8.60 1.23
N GLN A 34 8.72 -9.05 0.69
CA GLN A 34 8.14 -8.57 -0.57
C GLN A 34 6.89 -7.73 -0.37
N HIS A 35 6.53 -7.42 0.88
CA HIS A 35 5.30 -6.71 1.19
C HIS A 35 5.55 -5.58 2.18
N TYR A 36 4.86 -4.46 1.95
CA TYR A 36 4.82 -3.34 2.89
C TYR A 36 3.37 -2.94 3.12
N LEU A 37 2.95 -2.92 4.38
CA LEU A 37 1.63 -2.45 4.77
C LEU A 37 1.76 -1.08 5.43
N GLY A 38 0.99 -0.12 4.94
CA GLY A 38 0.93 1.24 5.47
C GLY A 38 -0.50 1.74 5.57
N PHE A 39 -0.67 2.91 6.21
CA PHE A 39 -1.93 3.63 6.25
C PHE A 39 -1.68 5.11 5.95
N THR A 40 -2.69 5.81 5.42
CA THR A 40 -2.61 7.23 5.06
C THR A 40 -3.99 7.85 4.91
N LYS A 41 -4.06 9.18 4.97
CA LYS A 41 -5.26 9.95 4.59
C LYS A 41 -5.27 10.28 3.09
N ASP A 42 -4.09 10.52 2.52
CA ASP A 42 -3.90 10.75 1.08
C ASP A 42 -3.11 9.57 0.51
N LEU A 43 -3.79 8.72 -0.27
CA LEU A 43 -3.18 7.54 -0.89
C LEU A 43 -2.25 7.93 -2.04
N ASP A 44 -2.68 8.85 -2.89
CA ASP A 44 -1.95 9.18 -4.12
C ASP A 44 -0.65 9.93 -3.82
N GLU A 45 -0.67 10.89 -2.90
CA GLU A 45 0.53 11.52 -2.40
C GLU A 45 1.48 10.47 -1.79
N ARG A 46 0.97 9.60 -0.93
CA ARG A 46 1.79 8.59 -0.25
C ARG A 46 2.45 7.61 -1.23
N ILE A 47 1.72 7.15 -2.24
CA ILE A 47 2.29 6.28 -3.28
C ILE A 47 3.34 7.03 -4.12
N ARG A 48 3.12 8.31 -4.44
CA ARG A 48 4.12 9.14 -5.14
C ARG A 48 5.40 9.29 -4.31
N GLU A 49 5.29 9.50 -3.00
CA GLU A 49 6.46 9.54 -2.11
C GLU A 49 7.21 8.22 -2.09
N HIS A 50 6.49 7.09 -1.99
CA HIS A 50 7.08 5.76 -1.99
C HIS A 50 7.80 5.44 -3.29
N ARG A 51 7.26 5.86 -4.44
CA ARG A 51 7.95 5.74 -5.74
C ARG A 51 9.26 6.55 -5.79
N LYS A 52 9.34 7.65 -5.04
CA LYS A 52 10.56 8.46 -4.85
C LYS A 52 11.47 7.93 -3.73
N GLY A 53 11.20 6.74 -3.18
CA GLY A 53 11.98 6.14 -2.11
C GLY A 53 11.85 6.84 -0.75
N LYS A 54 10.79 7.64 -0.56
CA LYS A 54 10.50 8.35 0.68
C LYS A 54 9.42 7.63 1.50
N GLY A 55 9.24 8.05 2.75
CA GLY A 55 8.15 7.61 3.63
C GLY A 55 8.32 6.24 4.29
N ALA A 56 9.25 5.38 3.82
CA ALA A 56 9.59 4.12 4.47
C ALA A 56 11.03 3.68 4.14
N ARG A 57 11.71 3.03 5.08
CA ARG A 57 13.05 2.47 4.82
C ARG A 57 13.03 1.42 3.70
N LEU A 58 11.97 0.60 3.63
CA LEU A 58 11.82 -0.43 2.59
C LEU A 58 11.69 0.17 1.18
N THR A 59 10.95 1.26 1.02
CA THR A 59 10.80 1.92 -0.30
C THR A 59 12.09 2.62 -0.71
N GLN A 60 12.84 3.18 0.24
CA GLN A 60 14.19 3.68 -0.01
C GLN A 60 15.12 2.58 -0.52
N VAL A 61 15.16 1.42 0.15
CA VAL A 61 15.97 0.27 -0.27
C VAL A 61 15.53 -0.24 -1.64
N ALA A 62 14.21 -0.35 -1.87
CA ALA A 62 13.67 -0.77 -3.16
C ALA A 62 14.13 0.17 -4.27
N LEU A 63 14.06 1.49 -4.07
CA LEU A 63 14.57 2.47 -5.02
C LEU A 63 16.07 2.30 -5.27
N THR A 64 16.88 2.21 -4.21
CA THR A 64 18.34 1.99 -4.32
C THR A 64 18.68 0.73 -5.10
N ARG A 65 17.89 -0.34 -4.92
CA ARG A 65 18.05 -1.63 -5.61
C ARG A 65 17.33 -1.69 -6.96
N LYS A 66 16.70 -0.60 -7.41
CA LYS A 66 15.88 -0.53 -8.64
C LYS A 66 14.72 -1.54 -8.68
N ILE A 67 14.22 -1.94 -7.51
CA ILE A 67 13.06 -2.82 -7.37
C ILE A 67 11.80 -1.97 -7.40
N SER A 68 10.93 -2.25 -8.36
CA SER A 68 9.61 -1.63 -8.47
C SER A 68 8.57 -2.34 -7.59
N PHE A 69 7.48 -1.64 -7.29
CA PHE A 69 6.35 -2.18 -6.54
C PHE A 69 5.03 -1.79 -7.18
N LYS A 70 3.99 -2.56 -6.85
CA LYS A 70 2.59 -2.28 -7.19
C LYS A 70 1.78 -2.12 -5.91
N VAL A 71 0.73 -1.30 -5.96
CA VAL A 71 -0.31 -1.34 -4.94
C VAL A 71 -1.11 -2.62 -5.18
N ALA A 72 -1.03 -3.55 -4.24
CA ALA A 72 -1.65 -4.86 -4.36
C ALA A 72 -3.11 -4.82 -3.93
N GLU A 73 -3.42 -4.10 -2.85
CA GLU A 73 -4.76 -4.02 -2.27
C GLU A 73 -4.91 -2.74 -1.46
N VAL A 74 -6.14 -2.21 -1.37
CA VAL A 74 -6.48 -1.01 -0.62
C VAL A 74 -7.79 -1.24 0.14
N TRP A 75 -7.78 -0.94 1.44
CA TRP A 75 -8.95 -0.99 2.30
C TRP A 75 -9.25 0.39 2.84
N ARG A 76 -10.54 0.74 2.94
CA ARG A 76 -10.97 1.84 3.81
C ARG A 76 -10.77 1.42 5.26
N GLY A 77 -10.09 2.25 6.04
CA GLY A 77 -9.81 1.94 7.44
C GLY A 77 -8.70 2.79 8.03
N ASP A 78 -8.50 2.62 9.33
CA ASP A 78 -7.63 3.45 10.14
C ASP A 78 -6.33 2.72 10.54
N ARG A 79 -5.59 3.33 11.47
CA ARG A 79 -4.39 2.74 12.07
C ARG A 79 -4.68 1.43 12.81
N SER A 80 -5.89 1.23 13.32
CA SER A 80 -6.28 0.01 14.04
C SER A 80 -6.34 -1.19 13.09
N LEU A 81 -6.92 -1.00 11.89
CA LEU A 81 -6.92 -2.02 10.83
C LEU A 81 -5.50 -2.37 10.39
N GLU A 82 -4.64 -1.37 10.18
CA GLU A 82 -3.23 -1.58 9.83
C GLU A 82 -2.50 -2.44 10.88
N LYS A 83 -2.71 -2.13 12.17
CA LYS A 83 -2.14 -2.90 13.28
C LYS A 83 -2.67 -4.32 13.31
N GLN A 84 -3.97 -4.53 13.08
CA GLN A 84 -4.59 -5.85 13.03
C GLN A 84 -3.98 -6.70 11.92
N LEU A 85 -3.87 -6.18 10.70
CA LEU A 85 -3.27 -6.88 9.57
C LEU A 85 -1.78 -7.19 9.80
N LYS A 86 -1.02 -6.28 10.40
CA LYS A 86 0.39 -6.51 10.80
C LYS A 86 0.55 -7.63 11.81
N ARG A 87 -0.35 -7.73 12.80
CA ARG A 87 -0.29 -8.78 13.82
C ARG A 87 -0.45 -10.19 13.25
N GLN A 88 -1.11 -10.35 12.11
CA GLN A 88 -1.25 -11.66 11.46
C GLN A 88 0.06 -12.17 10.84
N LYS A 89 1.06 -11.30 10.63
CA LYS A 89 2.40 -11.63 10.09
C LYS A 89 2.38 -12.46 8.79
N ASN A 90 1.29 -12.40 8.03
CA ASN A 90 1.09 -13.21 6.82
C ASN A 90 0.59 -12.36 5.65
N HIS A 91 1.35 -11.31 5.33
CA HIS A 91 0.97 -10.32 4.32
C HIS A 91 0.72 -10.92 2.93
N ARG A 92 1.36 -12.05 2.60
CA ARG A 92 1.15 -12.76 1.33
C ARG A 92 -0.30 -13.19 1.14
N ARG A 93 -1.02 -13.53 2.22
CA ARG A 93 -2.45 -13.94 2.14
C ARG A 93 -3.38 -12.79 1.75
N PHE A 94 -3.00 -11.55 2.02
CA PHE A 94 -3.78 -10.36 1.65
C PHE A 94 -3.35 -9.77 0.31
N CYS A 95 -2.35 -10.36 -0.35
CA CYS A 95 -1.83 -9.88 -1.61
C CYS A 95 -2.51 -10.65 -2.76
N PRO A 96 -3.45 -10.04 -3.51
CA PRO A 96 -4.09 -10.71 -4.63
C PRO A 96 -3.08 -11.05 -5.75
N ILE A 97 -1.98 -10.29 -5.88
CA ILE A 97 -0.91 -10.59 -6.84
C ILE A 97 -0.24 -11.93 -6.51
N CYS A 98 0.13 -12.15 -5.24
CA CYS A 98 0.72 -13.42 -4.82
C CYS A 98 -0.29 -14.58 -4.81
N ALA A 99 -1.57 -14.30 -4.62
CA ALA A 99 -2.62 -15.31 -4.69
C ALA A 99 -2.87 -15.80 -6.12
N LYS A 100 -2.80 -14.90 -7.12
CA LYS A 100 -2.93 -15.22 -8.56
C LYS A 100 -1.73 -15.96 -9.15
N LEU A 101 -0.58 -15.94 -8.48
CA LEU A 101 0.64 -16.65 -8.89
C LEU A 101 0.73 -18.08 -8.31
N LYS A 102 -0.35 -18.60 -7.73
CA LYS A 102 -0.49 -20.01 -7.37
C LYS A 102 -1.07 -20.80 -8.54
#